data_AF-A0A8A2VAK3-F1
#
_entry.id   AF-A0A8A2VAK3-F1
#
_cell.length_a   1.000
_cell.length_b   1.000
_cell.length_c   1.000
_cell.angle_alpha   90.00
_cell.angle_beta   90.00
_cell.angle_gamma   90.00
#
_symmetry.space_group_name_H-M   'P 1'
#
loop_
_entity.id
_entity.type
_entity.pdbx_description
1 polymer ?
#
loop_
_entity_poly.entity_id
_entity_poly.type
_entity_poly.pdbx_seq_one_letter_code
_entity_poly.pdbx_strand_id
1 'polypeptide(L)'
;MTLAPALADVGSTLEGATGVGRYLLVFVLAMIPAIEPFIVIPVAIGLGLDPIATGVAAFAGSLTGVAAIVLAHRRVAAWLANRRGGDDIDSSDRYGRARRVWKRYGLAVWTVGLVAASTLGFSLLGLV
;
A
#
# COMPACT_ATOMS: atom_id res chain seq x y z
N MET A 1 28.33 11.78 2.83
CA MET A 1 28.08 11.68 1.37
C MET A 1 26.91 12.60 1.09
N THR A 2 27.16 13.73 0.42
CA THR A 2 26.19 14.80 0.21
C THR A 2 25.15 14.36 -0.82
N LEU A 3 23.87 14.54 -0.51
CA LEU A 3 22.75 14.20 -1.41
C LEU A 3 22.58 15.21 -2.56
N ALA A 4 23.24 16.36 -2.46
CA ALA A 4 23.20 17.44 -3.47
C ALA A 4 23.63 16.99 -4.89
N PRO A 5 24.76 16.29 -5.09
CA PRO A 5 25.12 15.77 -6.41
C PRO A 5 24.14 14.72 -6.92
N ALA A 6 23.59 13.87 -6.05
CA ALA A 6 22.61 12.86 -6.45
C ALA A 6 21.28 13.50 -6.92
N LEU A 7 20.84 14.58 -6.26
CA LEU A 7 19.64 15.33 -6.67
C LEU A 7 19.85 16.10 -7.97
N ALA A 8 21.05 16.63 -8.21
CA ALA A 8 21.40 17.31 -9.46
C ALA A 8 21.48 16.33 -10.65
N ASP A 9 22.00 15.12 -10.41
CA ASP A 9 22.13 14.07 -11.43
C ASP A 9 20.78 13.40 -11.77
N VAL A 10 19.89 13.32 -10.77
CA VAL A 10 18.48 12.95 -10.99
C VAL A 10 17.74 14.08 -11.73
N GLY A 11 18.03 15.35 -11.42
CA GLY A 11 17.48 16.51 -12.12
C GLY A 11 17.84 16.55 -13.61
N SER A 12 19.10 16.28 -13.95
CA SER A 12 19.59 16.28 -15.35
C SER A 12 19.04 15.10 -16.17
N THR A 13 18.89 13.93 -15.56
CA THR A 13 18.23 12.76 -16.19
C THR A 13 16.72 12.95 -16.36
N LEU A 14 16.07 13.72 -15.48
CA LEU A 14 14.67 14.13 -15.61
C LEU A 14 14.44 15.28 -16.61
N GLU A 15 15.45 16.12 -16.89
CA GLU A 15 15.45 17.11 -17.98
C GLU A 15 15.69 16.47 -19.35
N GLY A 16 16.49 15.39 -19.42
CA GLY A 16 16.71 14.63 -20.66
C GLY A 16 15.56 13.70 -21.07
N ALA A 17 14.67 13.34 -20.13
CA ALA A 17 13.49 12.53 -20.41
C ALA A 17 12.38 13.43 -21.00
N THR A 18 12.04 13.19 -22.27
CA THR A 18 10.88 13.81 -22.95
C THR A 18 9.63 13.83 -22.05
N GLY A 19 8.76 14.83 -22.18
CA GLY A 19 7.64 15.09 -21.25
C GLY A 19 6.80 13.86 -20.86
N VAL A 20 6.67 12.88 -21.76
CA VAL A 20 6.02 11.58 -21.52
C VAL A 20 6.66 10.79 -20.36
N GLY A 21 7.99 10.80 -20.24
CA GLY A 21 8.72 10.10 -19.18
C GLY A 21 8.39 10.64 -17.78
N ARG A 22 8.18 11.96 -17.64
CA ARG A 22 7.77 12.56 -16.37
C ARG A 22 6.36 12.12 -15.95
N TYR A 23 5.42 12.03 -16.90
CA TYR A 23 4.08 11.50 -16.61
C TYR A 23 4.08 10.01 -16.29
N LEU A 24 4.96 9.22 -16.93
CA LEU A 24 5.16 7.81 -16.58
C LEU A 24 5.69 7.62 -15.16
N LEU A 25 6.62 8.48 -14.71
CA LEU A 25 7.11 8.48 -13.33
C LEU A 25 5.99 8.77 -12.33
N VAL A 26 5.17 9.79 -12.58
CA VAL A 26 3.97 10.10 -11.77
C VAL A 26 3.04 8.89 -11.69
N PHE A 27 2.79 8.24 -12.84
CA PHE A 27 1.94 7.05 -12.93
C PHE A 27 2.49 5.88 -12.10
N VAL A 28 3.78 5.54 -12.24
CA VAL A 28 4.40 4.44 -11.49
C VAL A 28 4.46 4.74 -10.00
N LEU A 29 4.76 5.99 -9.63
CA LEU A 29 4.84 6.39 -8.24
C LEU A 29 3.48 6.29 -7.55
N ALA A 30 2.41 6.73 -8.22
CA ALA A 30 1.03 6.64 -7.72
C ALA A 30 0.46 5.21 -7.73
N MET A 31 1.12 4.26 -8.41
CA MET A 31 0.77 2.83 -8.37
C MET A 31 1.18 2.19 -7.04
N ILE A 32 2.15 2.77 -6.31
CA ILE A 32 2.61 2.28 -5.01
C ILE A 32 1.61 2.77 -3.94
N PRO A 33 0.88 1.89 -3.24
CA PRO A 33 -0.14 2.30 -2.27
C PRO A 33 0.41 3.12 -1.11
N ALA A 34 1.69 2.92 -0.77
CA ALA A 34 2.37 3.67 0.28
C ALA A 34 2.64 5.14 -0.09
N ILE A 35 2.60 5.48 -1.38
CA ILE A 35 2.87 6.82 -1.88
C ILE A 35 1.55 7.37 -2.41
N GLU A 36 0.80 8.00 -1.51
CA GLU A 36 -0.52 8.52 -1.83
C GLU A 36 -0.45 9.64 -2.88
N PRO A 37 -1.47 9.76 -3.75
CA PRO A 37 -1.58 10.85 -4.72
C PRO A 37 -1.46 12.24 -4.10
N PHE A 38 -1.83 12.39 -2.83
CA PHE A 38 -1.71 13.64 -2.06
C PHE A 38 -0.27 14.15 -1.93
N ILE A 39 0.74 13.27 -1.98
CA ILE A 39 2.16 13.66 -1.96
C ILE A 39 2.70 13.78 -3.40
N VAL A 40 2.32 12.84 -4.27
CA VAL A 40 2.80 12.78 -5.67
C VAL A 40 2.39 14.02 -6.46
N ILE A 41 1.13 14.43 -6.36
CA ILE A 41 0.56 15.52 -7.16
C ILE A 41 1.25 16.87 -6.83
N PRO A 42 1.39 17.30 -5.56
CA PRO A 42 2.09 18.54 -5.24
C PRO A 42 3.56 18.54 -5.65
N VAL A 43 4.26 17.41 -5.49
CA VAL A 43 5.66 17.29 -5.91
C VAL A 43 5.78 17.45 -7.42
N ALA A 44 4.93 16.77 -8.19
CA ALA A 44 4.92 16.85 -9.65
C ALA A 44 4.57 18.25 -10.17
N ILE A 45 3.57 18.91 -9.58
CA ILE A 45 3.22 20.31 -9.90
C ILE A 45 4.38 21.24 -9.52
N GLY A 46 5.03 21.01 -8.37
CA GLY A 46 6.21 21.76 -7.93
C GLY A 46 7.41 21.62 -8.89
N LEU A 47 7.48 20.51 -9.63
CA LEU A 47 8.45 20.27 -10.71
C LEU A 47 8.02 20.88 -12.07
N GLY A 48 6.90 21.62 -12.10
CA GLY A 48 6.42 22.33 -13.29
C GLY A 48 5.59 21.49 -14.27
N LEU A 49 5.05 20.34 -13.84
CA LEU A 49 4.17 19.52 -14.67
C LEU A 49 2.75 20.10 -14.76
N ASP A 50 2.06 19.86 -15.88
CA ASP A 50 0.68 20.29 -16.04
C ASP A 50 -0.22 19.61 -15.00
N PRO A 51 -1.04 20.37 -14.23
CA PRO A 51 -1.85 19.81 -13.16
C PRO A 51 -2.88 18.78 -13.64
N ILE A 52 -3.46 18.98 -14.82
CA ILE A 52 -4.51 18.10 -15.35
C ILE A 52 -3.88 16.78 -15.78
N ALA A 53 -2.81 16.81 -16.58
CA ALA A 53 -2.10 15.62 -17.02
C ALA A 53 -1.49 14.84 -15.82
N THR A 54 -0.96 15.55 -14.83
CA THR A 54 -0.46 14.96 -13.58
C THR A 54 -1.57 14.25 -12.80
N GLY A 55 -2.73 14.89 -12.65
CA GLY A 55 -3.88 14.30 -11.97
C GLY A 55 -4.38 13.02 -12.65
N VAL A 56 -4.48 13.03 -13.99
CA VAL A 56 -4.87 11.86 -14.77
C VAL A 56 -3.84 10.73 -14.62
N ALA A 57 -2.54 11.04 -14.71
CA ALA A 57 -1.48 10.06 -14.53
C ALA A 57 -1.48 9.44 -13.12
N ALA A 58 -1.63 10.27 -12.08
CA ALA A 58 -1.69 9.80 -10.70
C ALA A 58 -2.93 8.93 -10.45
N PHE A 59 -4.10 9.35 -10.93
CA PHE A 59 -5.34 8.58 -10.81
C PHE A 59 -5.25 7.23 -11.53
N ALA A 60 -4.73 7.21 -12.75
CA ALA A 60 -4.56 5.99 -13.53
C ALA A 60 -3.56 5.03 -12.85
N GLY A 61 -2.47 5.57 -12.29
CA GLY A 61 -1.49 4.81 -11.52
C GLY A 61 -2.12 4.13 -10.32
N SER A 62 -2.86 4.88 -9.50
CA SER A 62 -3.53 4.34 -8.31
C SER A 62 -4.62 3.33 -8.65
N LEU A 63 -5.43 3.58 -9.68
CA LEU A 63 -6.43 2.60 -10.13
C LEU A 63 -5.77 1.29 -10.57
N THR A 64 -4.65 1.39 -11.28
CA THR A 64 -3.86 0.24 -11.72
C THR A 64 -3.29 -0.52 -10.52
N GLY A 65 -2.77 0.19 -9.52
CA GLY A 65 -2.25 -0.42 -8.28
C GLY A 65 -3.33 -1.20 -7.53
N VAL A 66 -4.51 -0.61 -7.34
CA VAL A 66 -5.66 -1.27 -6.69
C VAL A 66 -6.11 -2.48 -7.51
N ALA A 67 -6.26 -2.34 -8.83
CA ALA A 67 -6.68 -3.43 -9.70
C ALA A 67 -5.68 -4.60 -9.66
N ALA A 68 -4.37 -4.32 -9.69
CA ALA A 68 -3.33 -5.33 -9.59
C ALA A 68 -3.41 -6.13 -8.28
N ILE A 69 -3.62 -5.45 -7.15
CA ILE A 69 -3.79 -6.10 -5.84
C ILE A 69 -5.04 -6.98 -5.82
N VAL A 70 -6.18 -6.47 -6.33
CA VAL A 70 -7.44 -7.24 -6.37
C VAL A 70 -7.30 -8.49 -7.24
N LEU A 71 -6.68 -8.37 -8.42
CA LEU A 71 -6.46 -9.50 -9.32
C LEU A 71 -5.51 -10.53 -8.71
N ALA A 72 -4.41 -10.09 -8.09
CA ALA A 72 -3.48 -10.96 -7.39
C ALA A 72 -4.19 -11.70 -6.24
N HIS A 73 -4.98 -10.98 -5.44
CA HIS A 73 -5.74 -11.59 -4.34
C HIS A 73 -6.73 -12.65 -4.85
N ARG A 74 -7.50 -12.34 -5.90
CA ARG A 74 -8.41 -13.30 -6.54
C ARG A 74 -7.68 -14.54 -7.03
N ARG A 75 -6.51 -14.36 -7.68
CA ARG A 75 -5.69 -15.46 -8.19
C ARG A 75 -5.18 -16.37 -7.08
N VAL A 76 -4.69 -15.78 -6.00
CA VAL A 76 -4.20 -16.51 -4.81
C VAL A 76 -5.35 -17.21 -4.10
N ALA A 77 -6.48 -16.53 -3.89
CA ALA A 77 -7.65 -17.10 -3.23
C ALA A 77 -8.21 -18.30 -3.99
N ALA A 78 -8.34 -18.20 -5.31
CA ALA A 78 -8.80 -19.30 -6.16
C ALA A 78 -7.83 -20.49 -6.13
N TRP A 79 -6.52 -20.23 -6.17
CA TRP A 79 -5.51 -21.29 -6.05
C TRP A 79 -5.53 -21.98 -4.68
N LEU A 80 -5.72 -21.22 -3.59
CA LEU A 80 -5.85 -21.76 -2.24
C LEU A 80 -7.13 -22.58 -2.07
N ALA A 81 -8.25 -22.12 -2.66
CA ALA A 81 -9.52 -22.83 -2.63
C ALA A 81 -9.41 -24.19 -3.34
N ASN A 82 -8.77 -24.24 -4.51
CA ASN A 82 -8.53 -25.49 -5.22
C ASN A 82 -7.60 -26.45 -4.46
N ARG A 83 -6.65 -25.92 -3.66
CA ARG A 83 -5.76 -26.75 -2.82
C ARG A 83 -6.39 -27.28 -1.54
N ARG A 84 -7.43 -26.62 -1.02
CA ARG A 84 -8.09 -26.99 0.25
C ARG A 84 -9.28 -27.94 0.07
N GLY A 85 -9.56 -28.38 -1.14
CA GLY A 85 -10.67 -29.31 -1.45
C GLY A 85 -10.34 -30.80 -1.29
N GLY A 86 -9.15 -31.17 -0.79
CA GLY A 86 -8.69 -32.57 -0.72
C GLY A 86 -8.47 -33.12 0.69
N ASP A 87 -7.93 -32.32 1.62
CA ASP A 87 -7.55 -32.80 2.95
C ASP A 87 -8.21 -31.96 4.06
N ASP A 88 -8.87 -32.64 5.01
CA ASP A 88 -9.27 -32.18 6.34
C ASP A 88 -10.52 -31.30 6.53
N ILE A 89 -11.64 -31.67 5.90
CA ILE A 89 -12.98 -31.28 6.40
C ILE A 89 -13.36 -32.07 7.68
N ASP A 90 -12.58 -33.10 8.04
CA ASP A 90 -12.87 -33.99 9.17
C ASP A 90 -12.37 -33.50 10.56
N SER A 91 -11.85 -32.26 10.66
CA SER A 91 -11.52 -31.61 11.95
C SER A 91 -12.50 -30.48 12.35
N SER A 92 -13.69 -30.50 11.74
CA SER A 92 -14.75 -29.49 11.78
C SER A 92 -15.10 -28.97 13.18
N ASP A 93 -15.00 -29.78 14.22
CA ASP A 93 -15.29 -29.36 15.60
C ASP A 93 -14.21 -28.47 16.22
N ARG A 94 -12.92 -28.74 15.97
CA ARG A 94 -11.83 -27.93 16.52
C ARG A 94 -11.70 -26.62 15.77
N TYR A 95 -11.78 -26.67 14.44
CA TYR A 95 -11.73 -25.48 13.58
C TYR A 95 -12.97 -24.59 13.78
N GLY A 96 -14.15 -25.18 13.97
CA GLY A 96 -15.39 -24.46 14.26
C GLY A 96 -15.34 -23.70 15.59
N ARG A 97 -14.80 -24.31 16.66
CA ARG A 97 -14.60 -23.62 17.95
C ARG A 97 -13.61 -22.47 17.84
N ALA A 98 -12.45 -22.69 17.21
CA ALA A 98 -11.45 -21.64 17.00
C ALA A 98 -12.01 -20.46 16.19
N ARG A 99 -12.77 -20.75 15.12
CA ARG A 99 -13.43 -19.72 14.30
C ARG A 99 -14.49 -18.94 15.08
N ARG A 100 -15.27 -19.58 15.96
CA ARG A 100 -16.27 -18.91 16.82
C ARG A 100 -15.60 -17.96 17.82
N VAL A 101 -14.53 -18.41 18.47
CA VAL A 101 -13.75 -17.57 19.39
C VAL A 101 -13.12 -16.40 18.65
N TRP A 102 -12.50 -16.65 17.49
CA TRP A 102 -11.91 -15.61 16.64
C TRP A 102 -12.94 -14.59 16.16
N LYS A 103 -14.13 -15.02 15.73
CA LYS A 103 -15.20 -14.10 15.31
C LYS A 103 -15.73 -13.23 16.45
N ARG A 104 -15.79 -13.77 17.67
CA ARG A 104 -16.35 -13.05 18.84
C ARG A 104 -15.33 -12.11 19.49
N TYR A 105 -14.07 -12.53 19.58
CA TYR A 105 -13.04 -11.81 20.35
C TYR A 105 -11.84 -11.36 19.52
N GLY A 106 -11.63 -11.91 18.32
CA GLY A 106 -10.42 -11.65 17.53
C GLY A 106 -10.23 -10.17 17.25
N LEU A 107 -11.27 -9.49 16.75
CA LEU A 107 -11.19 -8.07 16.45
C LEU A 107 -11.06 -7.21 17.72
N ALA A 108 -11.90 -7.47 18.73
CA ALA A 108 -11.93 -6.72 19.99
C ALA A 108 -10.62 -6.82 20.78
N VAL A 109 -10.06 -8.03 20.91
CA VAL A 109 -8.78 -8.28 21.61
C VAL A 109 -7.63 -7.64 20.86
N TRP A 110 -7.59 -7.73 19.51
CA TRP A 110 -6.58 -7.05 18.71
C TRP A 110 -6.65 -5.53 18.86
N THR A 111 -7.85 -4.95 18.84
CA THR A 111 -8.02 -3.50 19.03
C THR A 111 -7.59 -3.05 20.42
N VAL A 112 -8.05 -3.73 21.48
CA VAL A 112 -7.68 -3.36 22.86
C VAL A 112 -6.18 -3.55 23.10
N GLY A 113 -5.60 -4.65 22.60
CA GLY A 113 -4.17 -4.93 22.72
C GLY A 113 -3.30 -3.91 21.99
N LEU A 114 -3.66 -3.53 20.76
CA LEU A 114 -2.93 -2.50 20.02
C LEU A 114 -3.05 -1.12 20.66
N VAL A 115 -4.24 -0.75 21.15
CA VAL A 115 -4.45 0.52 21.86
C VAL A 115 -3.61 0.54 23.14
N ALA A 116 -3.66 -0.52 23.95
CA ALA A 116 -2.89 -0.62 25.18
C ALA A 116 -1.37 -0.60 24.91
N ALA A 117 -0.90 -1.32 23.88
CA ALA A 117 0.51 -1.32 23.47
C ALA A 117 0.96 0.06 22.98
N SER A 118 0.12 0.76 22.22
CA SER A 118 0.38 2.13 21.80
C SER A 118 0.47 3.06 23.01
N THR A 119 -0.51 3.05 23.92
CA THR A 119 -0.50 3.92 25.11
C THR A 119 0.66 3.62 26.05
N LEU A 120 1.02 2.35 26.26
CA LEU A 120 2.18 1.97 27.05
C LEU A 120 3.50 2.40 26.38
N GLY A 121 3.58 2.31 25.04
CA GLY A 121 4.73 2.79 24.28
C GLY A 121 4.90 4.31 24.35
N PHE A 122 3.81 5.08 24.26
CA PHE A 122 3.83 6.54 24.44
C PHE A 122 4.19 6.96 25.87
N SER A 123 3.76 6.20 26.88
CA SER A 123 4.12 6.44 28.28
C SER A 123 5.60 6.15 28.57
N LEU A 124 6.18 5.11 27.93
CA LEU A 124 7.63 4.82 27.99
C LEU A 124 8.50 5.88 27.29
N LEU A 125 7.95 6.59 26.30
CA LEU A 125 8.61 7.71 25.62
C LEU A 125 8.45 9.05 26.35
N GLY A 126 7.71 9.09 27.47
CA GLY A 126 7.49 10.29 28.28
C GLY A 126 6.60 11.33 27.59
N LEU A 127 5.77 10.92 26.63
CA LEU A 127 4.91 11.81 25.85
C LEU A 127 3.48 11.94 26.41
N VAL A 128 3.11 11.11 27.40
CA VAL A 128 1.81 11.10 28.11
C VAL A 128 2.03 10.84 29.59
#